data_AF-A0AAN8EZC2-F1
#
_entry.id   AF-A0AAN8EZC2-F1
#
_cell.length_a   1.000
_cell.length_b   1.000
_cell.length_c   1.000
_cell.angle_alpha   90.00
_cell.angle_beta   90.00
_cell.angle_gamma   90.00
#
_symmetry.space_group_name_H-M   'P 1'
#
loop_
_entity.id
_entity.type
_entity.pdbx_description
1 polymer ?
#
loop_
_entity_poly.entity_id
_entity_poly.type
_entity_poly.pdbx_seq_one_letter_code
_entity_poly.pdbx_strand_id
1 'polypeptide(L)'
;MNTFQKNFLQGFKDAEYRKRRMMFADIALNFKHGEPIPRIDYTESEKNTWGIIYRKLREMHKKHACQEFLDNFELLERYCGYSEHNIPQLEDICRFLKGNHSFILICQQVLHDRLCRQK
;
A
#
# COMPACT_ATOMS: atom_id res chain seq x y z
N MET A 1 -25.69 -8.57 5.68
CA MET A 1 -24.33 -8.12 6.06
C MET A 1 -24.24 -8.14 7.58
N ASN A 2 -23.57 -9.14 8.15
CA ASN A 2 -23.62 -9.39 9.59
C ASN A 2 -22.87 -8.32 10.39
N THR A 3 -23.55 -7.81 11.40
CA THR A 3 -23.13 -6.80 12.38
C THR A 3 -21.86 -7.18 13.16
N PHE A 4 -21.36 -8.40 12.99
CA PHE A 4 -20.27 -9.01 13.76
C PHE A 4 -18.84 -8.71 13.27
N GLN A 5 -18.64 -8.16 12.06
CA GLN A 5 -17.31 -7.71 11.59
C GLN A 5 -17.05 -6.21 11.78
N LYS A 6 -18.04 -5.45 12.27
CA LYS A 6 -17.97 -3.97 12.36
C LYS A 6 -17.14 -3.43 13.53
N ASN A 7 -16.67 -4.28 14.44
CA ASN A 7 -16.11 -3.82 15.73
C ASN A 7 -14.58 -3.97 15.88
N PHE A 8 -13.85 -4.54 14.91
CA PHE A 8 -12.42 -4.83 15.07
C PHE A 8 -11.45 -3.92 14.29
N LEU A 9 -11.96 -3.07 13.40
CA LEU A 9 -11.12 -2.05 12.74
C LEU A 9 -11.22 -0.76 13.56
N GLN A 10 -10.10 -0.35 14.16
CA GLN A 10 -10.03 0.85 15.01
C GLN A 10 -10.51 2.13 14.29
N GLY A 11 -10.53 2.15 12.95
CA GLY A 11 -11.06 3.23 12.11
C GLY A 11 -12.51 3.05 11.61
N PHE A 12 -13.26 2.02 12.02
CA PHE A 12 -14.61 1.77 11.48
C PHE A 12 -15.64 2.84 11.88
N LYS A 13 -15.48 3.44 13.07
CA LYS A 13 -16.36 4.50 13.57
C LYS A 13 -16.01 5.88 13.01
N ASP A 14 -14.82 6.04 12.44
CA ASP A 14 -14.36 7.30 11.88
C ASP A 14 -14.98 7.50 10.48
N ALA A 15 -15.75 8.57 10.33
CA ALA A 15 -16.40 8.92 9.07
C ALA A 15 -15.38 9.37 8.00
N GLU A 16 -14.32 10.06 8.41
CA GLU A 16 -13.28 10.56 7.51
C GLU A 16 -12.40 9.42 7.00
N TYR A 17 -12.03 8.47 7.88
CA TYR A 17 -11.32 7.25 7.47
C TYR A 17 -12.15 6.44 6.44
N ARG A 18 -13.47 6.32 6.65
CA ARG A 18 -14.35 5.62 5.71
C ARG A 18 -14.45 6.31 4.35
N LYS A 19 -14.61 7.64 4.33
CA LYS A 19 -14.60 8.42 3.08
C LYS A 19 -13.30 8.23 2.31
N ARG A 20 -12.16 8.31 3.02
CA ARG A 20 -10.83 8.11 2.43
C ARG A 20 -10.65 6.70 1.86
N ARG A 21 -11.13 5.67 2.57
CA ARG A 21 -11.15 4.29 2.05
C ARG A 21 -12.05 4.09 0.84
N MET A 22 -13.18 4.80 0.76
CA MET A 22 -14.04 4.79 -0.42
C MET A 22 -13.36 5.45 -1.62
N MET A 23 -12.62 6.55 -1.43
CA MET A 23 -11.80 7.18 -2.47
C MET A 23 -10.78 6.19 -3.06
N PHE A 24 -10.00 5.49 -2.22
CA PHE A 24 -9.06 4.47 -2.70
C PHE A 24 -9.75 3.32 -3.45
N ALA A 25 -10.95 2.92 -2.99
CA ALA A 25 -11.72 1.86 -3.64
C ALA A 25 -12.23 2.31 -5.02
N ASP A 26 -12.70 3.54 -5.15
CA ASP A 26 -13.16 4.11 -6.42
C ASP A 26 -12.01 4.23 -7.43
N ILE A 27 -10.84 4.68 -6.98
CA ILE A 27 -9.61 4.69 -7.79
C ILE A 27 -9.27 3.28 -8.29
N ALA A 28 -9.31 2.28 -7.42
CA ALA A 28 -9.01 0.90 -7.78
C ALA A 28 -10.04 0.28 -8.74
N LEU A 29 -11.32 0.68 -8.64
CA LEU A 29 -12.40 0.21 -9.53
C LEU A 29 -12.30 0.83 -10.93
N ASN A 30 -11.91 2.10 -11.01
CA ASN A 30 -11.79 2.82 -12.28
C ASN A 30 -10.46 2.54 -13.00
N PHE A 31 -9.46 1.97 -12.30
CA PHE A 31 -8.15 1.68 -12.87
C PHE A 31 -8.20 0.54 -13.92
N LYS A 32 -7.70 0.81 -15.13
CA LYS A 32 -7.51 -0.19 -16.19
C LYS A 32 -6.04 -0.57 -16.36
N HIS A 33 -5.80 -1.84 -16.69
CA HIS A 33 -4.44 -2.34 -16.92
C HIS A 33 -3.80 -1.61 -18.11
N GLY A 34 -2.64 -1.01 -17.88
CA GLY A 34 -1.90 -0.23 -18.88
C GLY A 34 -1.99 1.28 -18.69
N GLU A 35 -2.94 1.78 -17.90
CA GLU A 35 -3.02 3.19 -17.54
C GLU A 35 -2.05 3.52 -16.38
N PRO A 36 -1.54 4.76 -16.30
CA PRO A 36 -0.73 5.19 -15.16
C PRO A 36 -1.57 5.21 -13.88
N ILE A 37 -1.00 4.74 -12.77
CA ILE A 37 -1.67 4.74 -11.47
C ILE A 37 -1.77 6.20 -10.99
N PRO A 38 -2.97 6.68 -10.61
CA PRO A 38 -3.12 8.05 -10.12
C PRO A 38 -2.34 8.25 -8.82
N ARG A 39 -1.62 9.38 -8.74
CA ARG A 39 -0.87 9.78 -7.55
C ARG A 39 -1.82 10.30 -6.49
N ILE A 40 -1.51 9.99 -5.23
CA ILE A 40 -2.34 10.36 -4.09
C ILE A 40 -1.51 11.15 -3.09
N ASP A 41 -2.03 12.32 -2.73
CA ASP A 41 -1.46 13.16 -1.69
C ASP A 41 -1.89 12.67 -0.30
N TYR A 42 -0.96 12.01 0.38
CA TYR A 42 -1.15 11.56 1.75
C TYR A 42 -1.09 12.73 2.73
N THR A 43 -1.96 12.70 3.74
CA THR A 43 -1.96 13.74 4.79
C THR A 43 -0.78 13.56 5.73
N GLU A 44 -0.42 14.61 6.47
CA GLU A 44 0.68 14.55 7.45
C GLU A 44 0.43 13.50 8.53
N SER A 45 -0.82 13.30 8.94
CA SER A 45 -1.19 12.24 9.90
C SER A 45 -0.86 10.84 9.36
N GLU A 46 -1.11 10.59 8.08
CA GLU A 46 -0.77 9.31 7.45
C GLU A 46 0.73 9.14 7.29
N LYS A 47 1.44 10.20 6.87
CA LYS A 47 2.90 10.20 6.76
C LYS A 47 3.56 9.94 8.12
N ASN A 48 3.05 10.54 9.19
CA ASN A 48 3.53 10.28 10.55
C ASN A 48 3.28 8.83 10.98
N THR A 49 2.08 8.30 10.69
CA THR A 49 1.76 6.89 10.96
C THR A 49 2.70 5.95 10.20
N TRP A 50 2.97 6.26 8.93
CA TRP A 50 3.94 5.53 8.11
C TRP A 50 5.33 5.56 8.71
N GLY A 51 5.85 6.73 9.13
CA GLY A 51 7.18 6.85 9.73
C GLY A 51 7.36 5.99 10.98
N ILE A 52 6.34 5.91 11.84
CA ILE A 52 6.37 5.06 13.03
C ILE A 52 6.52 3.57 12.65
N ILE A 53 5.74 3.13 11.66
CA ILE A 53 5.78 1.75 11.16
C ILE A 53 7.11 1.48 10.46
N TYR A 54 7.55 2.41 9.62
CA TYR A 54 8.78 2.33 8.84
C TYR A 54 9.99 2.10 9.74
N ARG A 55 10.15 2.91 10.80
CA ARG A 55 11.26 2.77 11.75
C ARG A 55 11.30 1.40 12.41
N LYS A 56 10.14 0.94 12.91
CA LYS A 56 10.02 -0.38 13.56
C LYS A 56 10.32 -1.52 12.59
N LEU A 57 9.79 -1.46 11.37
CA LEU A 57 10.04 -2.48 10.34
C LEU A 57 11.51 -2.49 9.92
N ARG A 58 12.14 -1.34 9.72
CA ARG A 58 13.55 -1.24 9.33
C ARG A 58 14.48 -1.88 10.37
N GLU A 59 14.19 -1.70 11.66
CA GLU A 59 14.93 -2.37 12.73
C GLU A 59 14.76 -3.90 12.71
N MET A 60 13.55 -4.39 12.43
CA MET A 60 13.28 -5.83 12.35
C MET A 60 13.86 -6.47 11.09
N HIS A 61 13.77 -5.80 9.94
CA HIS A 61 14.31 -6.29 8.67
C HIS A 61 15.83 -6.48 8.77
N LYS A 62 16.56 -5.57 9.42
CA LYS A 62 18.01 -5.74 9.65
C LYS A 62 18.37 -7.01 10.44
N LYS A 63 17.47 -7.49 11.30
CA LYS A 63 17.72 -8.66 12.16
C LYS A 63 17.21 -9.97 11.56
N HIS A 64 16.21 -9.91 10.70
CA HIS A 64 15.45 -11.09 10.26
C HIS A 64 15.34 -11.26 8.75
N ALA A 65 15.61 -10.24 7.95
CA ALA A 65 15.51 -10.33 6.51
C ALA A 65 16.79 -10.90 5.89
N CYS A 66 16.64 -11.55 4.72
CA CYS A 66 17.77 -12.00 3.93
C CYS A 66 18.51 -10.82 3.28
N GLN A 67 19.76 -11.05 2.87
CA GLN A 67 20.62 -10.02 2.29
C GLN A 67 19.99 -9.43 1.02
N GLU A 68 19.39 -10.26 0.17
CA GLU A 68 18.74 -9.81 -1.07
C GLU A 68 17.57 -8.87 -0.79
N PHE A 69 16.85 -9.06 0.31
CA PHE A 69 15.79 -8.14 0.70
C PHE A 69 16.38 -6.81 1.17
N LEU A 70 17.46 -6.83 1.93
CA LEU A 70 18.13 -5.60 2.40
C LEU A 70 18.70 -4.79 1.24
N ASP A 71 19.37 -5.45 0.29
CA ASP A 71 19.94 -4.81 -0.90
C ASP A 71 18.84 -4.19 -1.77
N ASN A 72 17.74 -4.92 -1.98
CA ASN A 72 16.57 -4.40 -2.71
C ASN A 72 15.88 -3.25 -1.94
N PHE A 73 15.86 -3.32 -0.61
CA PHE A 73 15.27 -2.28 0.22
C PHE A 73 16.05 -0.97 0.11
N GLU A 74 17.38 -1.01 0.05
CA GLU A 74 18.21 0.18 -0.22
C GLU A 74 17.95 0.77 -1.61
N LEU A 75 17.73 -0.07 -2.62
CA LEU A 75 17.33 0.40 -3.96
C LEU A 75 15.95 1.09 -3.91
N LEU A 76 15.00 0.57 -3.13
CA LEU A 76 13.69 1.21 -2.95
C LEU A 76 13.80 2.57 -2.22
N GLU A 77 14.67 2.68 -1.20
CA GLU A 77 14.99 3.97 -0.55
C GLU A 77 15.54 4.98 -1.57
N ARG A 78 16.43 4.54 -2.47
CA ARG A 78 17.09 5.42 -3.44
C ARG A 78 16.22 5.82 -4.64
N TYR A 79 15.43 4.89 -5.19
CA TYR A 79 14.70 5.10 -6.45
C TYR A 79 13.21 5.34 -6.26
N CYS A 80 12.57 4.74 -5.26
CA CYS A 80 11.14 4.88 -5.01
C CYS A 80 10.82 5.92 -3.92
N GLY A 81 11.85 6.53 -3.32
CA GLY A 81 11.69 7.55 -2.28
C GLY A 81 11.10 7.01 -0.98
N TYR A 82 11.37 5.72 -0.67
CA TYR A 82 11.03 5.16 0.64
C TYR A 82 11.78 5.95 1.71
N SER A 83 11.03 6.62 2.58
CA SER A 83 11.59 7.27 3.76
C SER A 83 10.56 7.28 4.89
N GLU A 84 10.99 7.61 6.10
CA GLU A 84 10.08 7.74 7.23
C GLU A 84 9.08 8.91 7.07
N HIS A 85 9.39 9.89 6.22
CA HIS A 85 8.56 11.06 6.00
C HIS A 85 7.76 11.02 4.69
N ASN A 86 8.04 10.03 3.83
CA ASN A 86 7.43 9.93 2.51
C ASN A 86 6.83 8.54 2.29
N ILE A 87 5.52 8.51 2.05
CA ILE A 87 4.84 7.31 1.59
C ILE A 87 5.09 7.19 0.07
N PRO A 88 5.73 6.11 -0.38
CA PRO A 88 6.06 5.93 -1.79
C PRO A 88 4.79 5.75 -2.63
N GLN A 89 4.80 6.30 -3.86
CA GLN A 89 3.68 6.15 -4.78
C GLN A 89 3.73 4.78 -5.46
N LEU A 90 2.56 4.16 -5.63
CA LEU A 90 2.41 2.86 -6.29
C LEU A 90 2.95 2.88 -7.73
N GLU A 91 2.80 3.99 -8.44
CA GLU A 91 3.32 4.17 -9.80
C GLU A 91 4.85 4.02 -9.85
N ASP A 92 5.56 4.67 -8.92
CA ASP A 92 7.03 4.67 -8.86
C ASP A 92 7.56 3.27 -8.53
N ILE A 93 6.90 2.57 -7.61
CA ILE A 93 7.21 1.18 -7.28
C ILE A 93 6.98 0.27 -8.49
N CYS A 94 5.84 0.43 -9.18
CA CYS A 94 5.54 -0.37 -10.37
C CYS A 94 6.56 -0.14 -11.48
N ARG A 95 7.03 1.10 -11.67
CA ARG A 95 8.05 1.45 -12.66
C ARG A 95 9.40 0.84 -12.29
N PHE A 96 9.81 0.93 -11.03
CA PHE A 96 11.03 0.31 -10.52
C PHE A 96 11.01 -1.21 -10.69
N LEU A 97 9.88 -1.85 -10.34
CA LEU A 97 9.72 -3.29 -10.50
C LEU A 97 9.79 -3.69 -11.97
N LYS A 98 9.01 -3.07 -12.86
CA LYS A 98 9.05 -3.35 -14.31
C LYS A 98 10.45 -3.25 -14.92
N GLY A 99 11.30 -2.37 -14.39
CA GLY A 99 12.69 -2.19 -14.86
C GLY A 99 13.67 -3.27 -14.40
N ASN A 100 13.45 -3.85 -13.21
CA ASN A 100 14.41 -4.76 -12.57
C ASN A 100 13.94 -6.23 -12.56
N HIS A 101 12.64 -6.47 -12.50
CA HIS A 101 12.06 -7.81 -12.48
C HIS A 101 10.72 -7.82 -13.25
N SER A 102 10.36 -8.92 -13.90
CA SER A 102 9.11 -9.07 -14.65
C SER A 102 7.84 -9.14 -13.75
N PHE A 103 7.77 -8.34 -12.68
CA PHE A 103 6.65 -8.28 -11.74
C PHE A 103 5.86 -7.00 -11.92
N ILE A 104 4.57 -7.15 -12.16
CA ILE A 104 3.59 -6.06 -12.15
C ILE A 104 2.77 -6.24 -10.87
N LEU A 105 2.78 -5.23 -9.98
CA LEU A 105 1.86 -5.20 -8.85
C LEU A 105 0.45 -4.99 -9.40
N ILE A 106 -0.33 -6.07 -9.49
CA ILE A 106 -1.75 -6.00 -9.83
C ILE A 106 -2.51 -5.69 -8.55
N CYS A 107 -2.87 -4.42 -8.33
CA CYS A 107 -3.74 -4.00 -7.22
C CYS A 107 -5.17 -4.55 -7.27
N GLN A 108 -5.54 -5.37 -8.27
CA GLN A 108 -6.91 -5.88 -8.42
C GLN A 108 -7.31 -6.95 -7.38
N GLN A 109 -6.36 -7.63 -6.72
CA GLN A 109 -6.72 -8.89 -6.03
C GLN A 109 -7.46 -8.75 -4.70
N VAL A 110 -7.61 -7.55 -4.12
CA VAL A 110 -8.35 -7.40 -2.83
C VAL A 110 -9.87 -7.26 -3.05
N LEU A 111 -10.35 -7.11 -4.29
CA LEU A 111 -11.79 -6.99 -4.58
C LEU A 111 -12.46 -8.27 -5.11
N HIS A 112 -11.70 -9.21 -5.68
CA HIS A 112 -12.30 -10.43 -6.25
C HIS A 112 -12.75 -11.45 -5.19
N ASP A 113 -12.21 -11.41 -3.96
CA ASP A 113 -12.60 -12.35 -2.89
C ASP A 113 -13.99 -12.11 -2.29
N ARG A 114 -14.72 -11.08 -2.72
CA ARG A 114 -16.15 -10.92 -2.38
C ARG A 114 -17.11 -11.53 -3.39
N LEU A 115 -16.65 -11.93 -4.58
CA LEU A 115 -17.50 -12.62 -5.57
C LEU A 115 -17.41 -14.15 -5.47
N CYS A 116 -16.38 -14.71 -4.82
CA CYS A 116 -16.21 -16.16 -4.70
C CYS A 116 -16.88 -16.79 -3.46
N ARG A 117 -17.70 -16.03 -2.72
CA ARG A 117 -18.42 -16.51 -1.50
C ARG A 117 -19.96 -16.38 -1.63
N GLN A 118 -20.46 -16.40 -2.86
CA GLN A 118 -21.90 -16.52 -3.18
C GLN A 118 -22.19 -17.62 -4.23
N LYS A 119 -21.40 -18.69 -4.25
CA LYS A 119 -21.82 -19.97 -4.82
C LYS A 119 -21.73 -21.03 -3.75
#